data_AF-A0A9P7NPW4-F1
#
_entry.id   AF-A0A9P7NPW4-F1
#
_cell.length_a   1.000
_cell.length_b   1.000
_cell.length_c   1.000
_cell.angle_alpha   90.00
_cell.angle_beta   90.00
_cell.angle_gamma   90.00
#
_symmetry.space_group_name_H-M   'P 1'
#
loop_
_entity.id
_entity.type
_entity.pdbx_description
1 polymer ?
#
loop_
_entity_poly.entity_id
_entity_poly.type
_entity_poly.pdbx_seq_one_letter_code
_entity_poly.pdbx_strand_id
1 'polypeptide(L)'
;QRPRQVGLCLKYLSRQSLPGFHEGNVPWQRVVNAKGGISPRSQPQGVQDQAAALRAEGVEVTRSALGELTVDFGVYGWFPETLPSEALDGEDEGEGEGVDEGEDVAA
;
A
#
# COMPACT_ATOMS: atom_id res chain seq x y z
N GLN A 1 2.99 14.53 8.12
CA GLN A 1 3.47 13.23 7.61
C GLN A 1 4.58 12.68 8.51
N ARG A 2 4.62 11.38 8.78
CA ARG A 2 5.46 10.73 9.83
C ARG A 2 6.28 9.53 9.29
N PRO A 3 7.16 9.72 8.27
CA PRO A 3 7.82 8.61 7.58
C PRO A 3 8.79 7.80 8.47
N ARG A 4 9.45 8.46 9.43
CA ARG A 4 10.32 7.77 10.39
C ARG A 4 9.54 6.82 11.30
N GLN A 5 8.36 7.25 11.73
CA GLN A 5 7.49 6.43 12.57
C GLN A 5 7.00 5.20 11.80
N VAL A 6 6.64 5.34 10.52
CA VAL A 6 6.28 4.20 9.66
C VAL A 6 7.43 3.19 9.60
N GLY A 7 8.65 3.64 9.31
CA GLY A 7 9.83 2.77 9.30
C GLY A 7 10.07 2.08 10.65
N LEU A 8 9.83 2.78 11.75
CA LEU A 8 9.96 2.22 13.11
C LEU A 8 8.92 1.13 13.38
N CYS A 9 7.66 1.35 12.99
CA CYS A 9 6.58 0.37 13.13
C CYS A 9 6.91 -0.92 12.36
N LEU A 10 7.35 -0.81 11.10
CA LEU A 10 7.71 -1.97 10.29
C LEU A 10 8.93 -2.72 10.85
N LYS A 11 9.89 -2.00 11.43
CA LYS A 11 11.08 -2.58 12.06
C LYS A 11 10.74 -3.45 13.28
N TYR A 12 9.63 -3.18 13.96
CA TYR A 12 9.22 -3.88 15.19
C TYR A 12 8.01 -4.81 15.02
N LEU A 13 7.67 -5.17 13.77
CA LEU A 13 6.66 -6.22 13.53
C LEU A 13 7.09 -7.52 14.21
N SER A 14 6.14 -8.20 14.87
CA SER A 14 6.44 -9.46 15.53
C SER A 14 6.67 -10.57 14.51
N ARG A 15 7.66 -11.42 14.77
CA ARG A 15 7.91 -12.64 13.99
C ARG A 15 7.00 -13.79 14.38
N GLN A 16 6.55 -13.76 15.63
CA GLN A 16 5.59 -14.72 16.14
C GLN A 16 4.22 -14.36 15.57
N SER A 17 3.52 -15.37 15.07
CA SER A 17 2.13 -15.26 14.60
C SER A 17 1.22 -15.09 15.81
N LEU A 18 1.16 -13.86 16.31
CA LEU A 18 0.30 -13.44 17.41
C LEU A 18 -1.01 -12.87 16.83
N PRO A 19 -2.11 -12.87 17.61
CA PRO A 19 -3.32 -12.13 17.23
C PRO A 19 -2.97 -10.65 16.96
N GLY A 20 -3.25 -10.16 15.74
CA GLY A 20 -2.93 -8.79 15.31
C GLY A 20 -1.93 -8.72 14.15
N PHE A 21 -1.31 -7.56 13.96
CA PHE A 21 -0.35 -7.30 12.87
C PHE A 21 1.04 -7.86 13.17
N HIS A 22 1.57 -8.66 12.26
CA HIS A 22 2.86 -9.38 12.38
C HIS A 22 3.51 -9.55 11.00
N GLU A 23 4.75 -10.05 10.95
CA GLU A 23 5.52 -10.19 9.69
C GLU A 23 4.82 -11.09 8.65
N GLY A 24 3.92 -11.98 9.08
CA GLY A 24 3.19 -12.92 8.22
C GLY A 24 1.91 -12.39 7.58
N ASN A 25 1.31 -11.32 8.11
CA ASN A 25 0.06 -10.75 7.57
C ASN A 25 0.19 -9.29 7.11
N VAL A 26 1.28 -8.61 7.46
CA VAL A 26 1.58 -7.27 6.95
C VAL A 26 2.55 -7.38 5.78
N PRO A 27 2.23 -6.86 4.57
CA PRO A 27 3.11 -6.90 3.41
C PRO A 27 4.24 -5.86 3.52
N TRP A 28 5.04 -5.93 4.57
CA TRP A 28 6.08 -4.97 4.91
C TRP A 28 7.17 -4.89 3.83
N GLN A 29 7.38 -5.98 3.07
CA GLN A 29 8.35 -6.06 1.98
C GLN A 29 8.04 -5.09 0.84
N ARG A 30 6.78 -4.67 0.69
CA ARG A 30 6.35 -3.70 -0.34
C ARG A 30 6.72 -2.25 0.02
N VAL A 31 7.14 -1.99 1.26
CA VAL A 31 7.52 -0.64 1.71
C VAL A 31 9.03 -0.42 1.57
N VAL A 32 9.38 0.39 0.58
CA VAL A 32 10.76 0.81 0.26
C VAL A 32 10.92 2.33 0.44
N ASN A 33 12.15 2.85 0.34
CA ASN A 33 12.38 4.29 0.51
C ASN A 33 11.87 5.09 -0.70
N ALA A 34 11.74 6.41 -0.53
CA ALA A 34 11.23 7.31 -1.57
C ALA A 34 12.10 7.39 -2.84
N LYS A 35 13.32 6.86 -2.83
CA LYS A 35 14.21 6.77 -4.00
C LYS A 35 14.13 5.42 -4.73
N GLY A 36 13.23 4.53 -4.31
CA GLY A 36 13.14 3.15 -4.83
C GLY A 36 14.14 2.17 -4.21
N GLY A 37 14.96 2.62 -3.26
CA GLY A 37 15.98 1.79 -2.61
C GLY A 37 15.44 0.96 -1.45
N ILE A 38 15.91 -0.29 -1.37
CA ILE A 38 15.66 -1.18 -0.25
C ILE A 38 16.56 -0.77 0.92
N SER A 39 15.94 -0.27 1.98
CA SER A 39 16.68 0.30 3.11
C SER A 39 17.20 -0.78 4.06
N PRO A 40 18.43 -0.65 4.58
CA PRO A 40 18.95 -1.50 5.65
C PRO A 40 18.00 -1.57 6.84
N ARG A 41 17.77 -2.79 7.33
CA ARG A 41 16.97 -3.08 8.52
C ARG A 41 17.89 -3.55 9.65
N SER A 42 17.33 -3.79 10.84
CA SER A 42 18.09 -4.20 12.04
C SER A 42 18.87 -5.50 11.89
N GLN A 43 18.58 -6.29 10.85
CA GLN A 43 19.22 -7.57 10.61
C GLN A 43 20.20 -7.46 9.43
N PRO A 44 21.40 -8.08 9.53
CA PRO A 44 22.41 -8.02 8.47
C PRO A 44 21.89 -8.43 7.09
N GLN A 45 20.99 -9.41 7.04
CA GLN A 45 20.44 -9.96 5.81
C GLN A 45 19.14 -9.27 5.34
N GLY A 46 18.59 -8.33 6.11
CA GLY A 46 17.23 -7.81 5.89
C GLY A 46 17.00 -7.15 4.51
N VAL A 47 18.04 -6.55 3.92
CA VAL A 47 17.98 -6.00 2.55
C VAL A 47 17.80 -7.12 1.52
N GLN A 48 18.54 -8.22 1.69
CA GLN A 48 18.49 -9.36 0.78
C GLN A 48 17.18 -10.14 0.96
N ASP A 49 16.72 -10.31 2.20
CA ASP A 49 15.45 -10.97 2.49
C ASP A 49 14.27 -10.19 1.89
N GLN A 50 14.26 -8.86 2.03
CA GLN A 50 13.25 -8.01 1.39
C GLN A 50 13.32 -8.11 -0.14
N ALA A 51 14.52 -8.09 -0.71
CA ALA A 51 14.70 -8.25 -2.15
C ALA A 51 14.23 -9.63 -2.65
N ALA A 52 14.47 -10.69 -1.89
CA ALA A 52 13.99 -12.03 -2.22
C ALA A 52 12.46 -12.11 -2.17
N ALA A 53 11.84 -11.52 -1.14
CA ALA A 53 10.38 -11.45 -1.02
C ALA A 53 9.74 -10.67 -2.18
N LEU A 54 10.33 -9.52 -2.56
CA LEU A 54 9.88 -8.75 -3.72
C LEU A 54 9.99 -9.54 -5.03
N ARG A 55 11.12 -10.24 -5.25
CA ARG A 55 11.30 -11.09 -6.43
C ARG A 55 10.32 -12.26 -6.47
N ALA A 56 9.98 -12.84 -5.33
CA ALA A 56 8.97 -13.89 -5.24
C ALA A 56 7.57 -13.39 -5.65
N GLU A 57 7.30 -12.09 -5.50
CA GLU A 57 6.09 -11.42 -5.97
C GLU A 57 6.18 -10.96 -7.43
N GLY A 58 7.28 -11.23 -8.14
CA GLY A 58 7.49 -10.81 -9.54
C GLY A 58 7.97 -9.38 -9.71
N VAL A 59 8.44 -8.73 -8.63
CA VAL A 59 9.04 -7.39 -8.69
C VAL A 59 10.51 -7.48 -9.10
N GLU A 60 10.89 -6.77 -10.15
CA GLU A 60 12.28 -6.66 -10.57
C GLU A 60 13.08 -5.81 -9.57
N VAL A 61 14.15 -6.40 -9.02
CA VAL A 61 15.07 -5.73 -8.10
C VAL A 61 16.46 -5.66 -8.72
N THR A 62 16.85 -4.46 -9.11
CA THR A 62 18.13 -4.15 -9.74
C THR A 62 19.16 -3.67 -8.72
N ARG A 63 20.44 -3.61 -9.12
CA ARG A 63 21.52 -3.06 -8.30
C ARG A 63 22.00 -1.76 -8.91
N SER A 64 22.02 -0.69 -8.13
CA SER A 64 22.51 0.62 -8.56
C SER A 64 24.04 0.65 -8.66
N ALA A 65 24.58 1.72 -9.26
CA ALA A 65 26.03 1.94 -9.36
C ALA A 65 26.75 1.98 -8.00
N LEU A 66 26.03 2.34 -6.92
CA LEU A 66 26.54 2.36 -5.55
C LEU A 66 26.37 1.02 -4.83
N GLY A 67 25.86 -0.01 -5.52
CA GLY A 67 25.65 -1.35 -4.97
C GLY A 67 24.36 -1.51 -4.16
N GLU A 68 23.50 -0.49 -4.10
CA GLU A 68 22.20 -0.53 -3.43
C GLU A 68 21.19 -1.33 -4.26
N LEU A 69 20.28 -2.06 -3.61
CA LEU A 69 19.18 -2.73 -4.30
C LEU A 69 18.00 -1.77 -4.49
N THR A 70 17.49 -1.69 -5.71
CA THR A 70 16.47 -0.71 -6.12
C THR A 70 15.33 -1.34 -6.90
N VAL A 71 14.16 -0.69 -6.85
CA VAL A 71 12.95 -1.04 -7.59
C VAL A 71 12.52 0.17 -8.43
N ASP A 72 12.05 -0.07 -9.66
CA ASP A 72 11.48 0.97 -10.52
C ASP A 72 10.02 1.25 -10.16
N PHE A 73 9.75 2.46 -9.65
CA PHE A 73 8.41 2.91 -9.32
C PHE A 73 7.55 3.26 -10.54
N GLY A 74 8.14 3.49 -11.71
CA GLY A 74 7.37 3.64 -12.95
C GLY A 74 6.61 2.36 -13.32
N VAL A 75 7.13 1.21 -12.90
CA VAL A 75 6.54 -0.12 -13.16
C VAL A 75 5.76 -0.64 -11.96
N TYR A 76 6.33 -0.52 -10.75
CA TYR A 76 5.80 -1.17 -9.54
C TYR A 76 5.24 -0.21 -8.48
N GLY A 77 5.24 1.09 -8.76
CA GLY A 77 4.78 2.10 -7.83
C GLY A 77 3.27 2.05 -7.62
N TRP A 78 2.83 2.26 -6.38
CA TRP A 78 1.42 2.39 -6.04
C TRP A 78 1.10 3.87 -5.78
N PHE A 79 0.53 4.53 -6.79
CA PHE A 79 0.17 5.96 -6.77
C PHE A 79 -1.24 6.18 -7.31
N PRO A 80 -2.29 5.69 -6.63
CA PRO A 80 -3.67 5.88 -7.08
C PRO A 80 -4.09 7.35 -6.95
N GLU A 81 -4.98 7.82 -7.83
CA GLU A 81 -5.57 9.17 -7.75
C GLU A 81 -6.51 9.31 -6.55
N THR A 82 -7.28 8.26 -6.27
CA THR A 82 -8.15 8.12 -5.10
C THR A 82 -7.85 6.80 -4.41
N LEU A 83 -7.73 6.81 -3.09
CA LEU A 83 -7.50 5.56 -2.37
C LEU A 83 -8.75 4.68 -2.48
N PRO A 84 -8.60 3.35 -2.56
CA PRO A 84 -9.74 2.43 -2.54
C PRO A 84 -10.66 2.64 -1.34
N SER A 85 -10.11 3.09 -0.19
CA SER A 85 -10.92 3.44 0.98
C SER A 85 -11.81 4.65 0.78
N GLU A 86 -11.40 5.63 -0.04
CA GLU A 86 -12.16 6.87 -0.28
C GLU A 86 -13.27 6.64 -1.31
N ALA A 87 -13.06 5.73 -2.27
CA ALA A 87 -14.07 5.39 -3.29
C ALA A 87 -15.26 4.63 -2.70
N LEU A 88 -15.04 3.82 -1.66
CA LEU A 88 -16.08 3.04 -0.99
C LEU A 88 -17.03 3.90 -0.13
N ASP A 89 -16.63 5.13 0.19
CA ASP A 89 -17.43 6.08 0.96
C ASP A 89 -18.33 6.97 0.06
N GLY A 90 -18.27 6.82 -1.26
CA GLY A 90 -18.90 7.72 -2.26
C GLY A 90 -20.13 7.17 -2.99
N GLU A 91 -20.67 6.01 -2.60
CA GLU A 91 -21.79 5.34 -3.27
C GLU A 91 -23.09 5.41 -2.43
N ASP A 92 -23.50 6.59 -1.94
CA ASP A 92 -24.85 6.79 -1.33
C ASP A 92 -25.36 8.24 -1.41
N GLU A 93 -25.11 8.99 -2.49
CA GLU A 93 -25.77 10.30 -2.66
C GLU A 93 -26.19 10.56 -4.12
N GLY A 94 -27.42 10.16 -4.46
CA GLY A 94 -28.13 10.48 -5.71
C GLY A 94 -28.81 9.23 -6.26
N GLU A 95 -30.14 9.07 -6.27
CA GLU A 95 -31.13 9.99 -6.83
C GLU A 95 -32.42 9.98 -5.98
N GLY A 96 -32.76 11.13 -5.40
CA GLY A 96 -34.13 11.40 -4.98
C GLY A 96 -34.95 11.77 -6.20
N GLU A 97 -35.60 10.80 -6.85
CA GLU A 97 -36.68 11.08 -7.79
C GLU A 97 -37.89 11.60 -7.01
N GLY A 98 -38.04 12.93 -7.00
CA GLY A 98 -39.29 13.57 -6.60
C GLY A 98 -40.39 13.17 -7.57
N VAL A 99 -41.33 12.34 -7.10
CA VAL A 99 -42.56 12.05 -7.84
C VAL A 99 -43.42 13.32 -7.81
N ASP A 100 -43.45 14.02 -8.94
CA ASP A 100 -44.39 15.09 -9.26
C ASP A 100 -45.78 14.46 -9.49
N GLU A 101 -46.61 14.37 -8.44
CA GLU A 101 -48.02 14.01 -8.59
C GLU A 101 -48.83 15.25 -8.96
N GLY A 102 -48.81 15.59 -10.24
CA GLY A 102 -49.79 16.46 -10.87
C GLY A 102 -50.60 15.69 -11.91
N GLU A 103 -51.79 15.21 -11.55
CA GLU A 103 -52.87 15.05 -12.53
C GLU A 103 -54.25 15.33 -11.90
N ASP A 104 -54.71 16.55 -12.10
CA ASP A 104 -56.13 16.90 -12.18
C ASP A 104 -56.80 16.07 -13.29
N VAL A 105 -57.87 15.33 -12.98
CA VAL A 105 -58.96 15.09 -13.94
C VAL A 105 -60.31 14.96 -13.21
N ALA A 106 -61.18 15.90 -13.55
CA ALA A 106 -62.58 15.98 -13.17
C ALA A 106 -63.46 14.91 -13.83
N ALA A 107 -64.52 14.48 -13.15
CA ALA A 107 -65.87 14.26 -13.69
C ALA A 107 -66.88 13.95 -12.56
#